data_AF-A0A7K7FAD0-F1
#
_entry.id   AF-A0A7K7FAD0-F1
#
_cell.length_a   1.000
_cell.length_b   1.000
_cell.length_c   1.000
_cell.angle_alpha   90.00
_cell.angle_beta   90.00
_cell.angle_gamma   90.00
#
_symmetry.space_group_name_H-M   'P 1'
#
loop_
_entity.id
_entity.type
_entity.pdbx_description
1 polymer ?
#
loop_
_entity_poly.entity_id
_entity_poly.type
_entity_poly.pdbx_seq_one_letter_code
_entity_poly.pdbx_strand_id
1 'polypeptide(L)' 'IGVAKKSVLREHWFPLKPEAGVWALCHNKKGYEALTSPNVTPLTLHNAPQRIRVCLDCQEGRVVFF' A
#
# COMPACT_ATOMS: atom_id res chain seq x y z
N ILE A 1 1.87 -4.08 3.72
CA ILE A 1 2.62 -3.05 4.48
C ILE A 1 2.40 -1.68 3.86
N GLY A 2 2.30 -0.60 4.64
CA GLY A 2 2.09 0.74 4.10
C GLY A 2 1.68 1.77 5.14
N VAL A 3 0.99 2.81 4.69
CA VAL A 3 0.53 3.95 5.50
C VAL A 3 -1.00 3.98 5.50
N ALA A 4 -1.59 4.37 6.62
CA ALA A 4 -3.02 4.64 6.75
C ALA A 4 -3.22 5.99 7.42
N LYS A 5 -4.28 6.73 7.03
CA LYS A 5 -4.69 7.92 7.76
C LYS A 5 -5.08 7.56 9.19
N LYS A 6 -4.89 8.50 10.12
CA LYS A 6 -5.35 8.33 11.51
C LYS A 6 -6.87 8.14 11.60
N SER A 7 -7.63 8.72 10.66
CA SER A 7 -9.09 8.68 10.60
C SER A 7 -9.67 7.37 10.05
N VAL A 8 -8.83 6.41 9.64
CA VAL A 8 -9.32 5.10 9.17
C VAL A 8 -9.97 4.36 10.34
N LEU A 9 -11.23 3.96 10.16
CA LEU A 9 -11.97 3.17 11.15
C LEU A 9 -11.34 1.78 11.27
N ARG A 10 -11.08 1.34 12.51
CA ARG A 10 -10.39 0.06 12.80
C ARG A 10 -11.31 -1.01 13.38
N GLU A 11 -12.53 -0.62 13.74
CA GLU A 11 -13.47 -1.49 14.45
C GLU A 11 -14.18 -2.50 13.52
N HIS A 12 -14.22 -2.20 12.22
CA HIS A 12 -14.92 -3.01 11.23
C HIS A 12 -13.99 -3.32 10.07
N TRP A 13 -14.37 -4.29 9.25
CA TRP A 13 -13.71 -4.52 7.98
C TRP A 13 -13.82 -3.26 7.11
N PHE A 14 -12.68 -2.79 6.61
CA PHE A 14 -12.59 -1.66 5.71
C PHE A 14 -11.76 -2.04 4.48
N PRO A 15 -12.02 -1.43 3.32
CA PRO A 15 -11.28 -1.77 2.13
C PRO A 15 -9.88 -1.16 2.19
N LEU A 16 -8.87 -1.95 1.84
CA LEU A 16 -7.47 -1.51 1.79
C LEU A 16 -7.20 -0.78 0.48
N LYS A 17 -7.67 0.46 0.35
CA LYS A 17 -7.53 1.26 -0.88
C LYS A 17 -7.36 2.77 -0.60
N PRO A 18 -6.85 3.56 -1.56
CA PRO A 18 -6.56 4.97 -1.34
C PRO A 18 -7.77 5.81 -0.93
N GLU A 19 -8.97 5.49 -1.44
CA GLU A 19 -10.21 6.19 -1.09
C GLU A 19 -10.58 6.03 0.39
N ALA A 20 -10.21 4.89 0.98
CA ALA A 20 -10.36 4.65 2.40
C ALA A 20 -9.20 5.22 3.22
N GLY A 21 -8.27 5.96 2.61
CA GLY A 21 -7.12 6.56 3.27
C GLY A 21 -5.98 5.58 3.55
N VAL A 22 -5.83 4.55 2.73
CA VAL A 22 -4.80 3.51 2.90
C VAL A 22 -3.95 3.41 1.63
N TRP A 23 -2.62 3.42 1.80
CA TRP A 23 -1.65 3.20 0.73
C TRP A 23 -0.70 2.10 1.14
N ALA A 24 -0.76 0.95 0.47
CA ALA A 24 -0.03 -0.23 0.89
C ALA A 24 0.32 -1.18 -0.24
N LEU A 25 1.31 -2.03 0.02
CA LEU A 25 1.65 -3.21 -0.76
C LEU A 25 1.10 -4.48 -0.06
N CYS A 26 0.64 -5.44 -0.85
CA CYS A 26 0.31 -6.79 -0.44
C CYS A 26 1.31 -7.77 -1.07
N HIS A 27 1.63 -8.86 -0.36
CA HIS A 27 2.34 -10.00 -0.92
C HIS A 27 1.46 -11.23 -0.74
N ASN A 28 1.02 -11.82 -1.86
CA ASN A 28 0.12 -12.96 -1.87
C ASN A 28 0.61 -14.02 -2.86
N LYS A 29 -0.21 -15.05 -3.13
CA LYS A 29 0.14 -16.17 -4.04
C LYS A 29 0.48 -15.72 -5.48
N LYS A 30 0.09 -14.51 -5.89
CA LYS A 30 0.37 -13.93 -7.21
C LYS A 30 1.61 -13.02 -7.22
N GLY A 31 2.28 -12.87 -6.08
CA GLY A 31 3.41 -11.98 -5.91
C GLY A 31 3.05 -10.68 -5.20
N TYR A 32 3.79 -9.61 -5.49
CA TYR A 32 3.58 -8.30 -4.90
C TYR A 32 2.53 -7.52 -5.68
N GLU A 33 1.62 -6.87 -4.98
CA GLU A 33 0.57 -6.03 -5.54
C GLU A 33 0.54 -4.69 -4.80
N ALA A 34 0.46 -3.58 -5.53
CA ALA A 34 0.09 -2.29 -4.96
C ALA A 34 -1.43 -2.22 -4.84
N LEU A 35 -1.92 -1.88 -3.64
CA LEU A 35 -3.34 -1.76 -3.34
C LEU A 35 -3.89 -0.42 -3.84
N THR A 36 -3.85 -0.25 -5.16
CA THR A 36 -4.38 0.90 -5.91
C THR A 36 -5.88 0.76 -6.15
N SER A 37 -6.48 1.81 -6.69
CA SER A 37 -7.89 1.85 -7.07
C SER A 37 -8.01 2.40 -8.49
N PRO A 38 -8.97 1.91 -9.32
CA PRO A 38 -10.05 0.98 -8.96
C PRO A 38 -9.60 -0.48 -8.80
N ASN A 39 -8.48 -0.86 -9.42
CA ASN A 39 -7.94 -2.21 -9.38
C ASN A 39 -6.59 -2.23 -8.68
N VAL A 40 -6.26 -3.38 -8.08
CA VAL A 40 -4.90 -3.65 -7.60
C VAL A 40 -3.92 -3.66 -8.78
N THR A 41 -2.71 -3.16 -8.56
CA THR A 41 -1.66 -3.14 -9.60
C THR A 41 -0.62 -4.21 -9.28
N PRO A 42 -0.52 -5.29 -10.09
CA PRO A 42 0.56 -6.27 -9.93
C PRO A 42 1.93 -5.63 -10.14
N LEU A 43 2.87 -5.92 -9.25
CA LEU A 43 4.25 -5.44 -9.35
C LEU A 43 5.14 -6.54 -9.92
N THR A 44 5.83 -6.22 -11.00
CA THR A 44 6.87 -7.09 -11.57
C THR A 44 8.18 -6.77 -10.87
N LEU A 45 8.66 -7.68 -10.03
CA LEU A 45 9.93 -7.57 -9.33
C LEU A 45 10.86 -8.68 -9.81
N HIS A 46 12.11 -8.33 -10.12
CA HIS A 46 13.11 -9.33 -10.53
C HIS A 46 13.43 -10.33 -9.42
N ASN A 47 13.43 -9.88 -8.16
CA ASN A 47 13.68 -10.69 -6.98
C ASN A 47 12.71 -10.29 -5.86
N ALA A 48 12.43 -11.21 -4.94
CA ALA A 48 11.67 -10.89 -3.73
C ALA A 48 12.50 -9.93 -2.84
N PRO A 49 11.96 -8.76 -2.48
CA PRO A 49 12.67 -7.82 -1.63
C PRO A 49 12.81 -8.38 -0.21
N GLN A 50 14.04 -8.40 0.31
CA GLN A 50 14.31 -8.79 1.70
C GLN A 50 13.92 -7.69 2.70
N ARG A 51 13.87 -6.43 2.23
CA ARG A 51 13.52 -5.26 3.02
C ARG A 51 12.74 -4.29 2.14
N ILE A 52 11.68 -3.72 2.69
CA ILE A 52 10.88 -2.67 2.04
C ILE A 52 11.00 -1.42 2.90
N ARG A 53 11.42 -0.30 2.30
CA ARG A 53 11.36 1.02 2.94
C ARG A 53 10.09 1.74 2.50
N VAL A 54 9.40 2.34 3.47
CA VAL A 54 8.21 3.16 3.24
C VAL A 54 8.54 4.60 3.60
N CYS A 55 8.43 5.51 2.64
CA CYS A 55 8.65 6.94 2.83
C CYS A 55 7.32 7.69 2.65
N LEU A 56 6.96 8.50 3.63
CA LEU A 56 5.80 9.41 3.58
C LEU A 56 6.31 10.83 3.39
N ASP A 57 5.88 11.47 2.30
CA ASP A 57 6.06 12.89 2.05
C ASP A 57 4.72 13.60 2.24
N CYS A 58 4.53 14.18 3.42
CA CYS A 58 3.29 14.89 3.76
C CYS A 58 3.10 16.18 2.96
N GLN A 59 4.20 16.84 2.60
CA GLN A 59 4.15 18.11 1.88
C GLN A 59 3.69 17.88 0.44
N GLU A 60 4.24 16.86 -0.21
CA GLU A 60 3.91 16.52 -1.60
C GLU A 60 2.73 15.52 -1.69
N GLY A 61 2.20 15.06 -0.56
CA GLY A 61 1.07 14.11 -0.52
C GLY A 61 1.39 12.74 -1.11
N ARG A 62 2.64 12.25 -0.97
CA ARG A 62 3.11 11.01 -1.59
C ARG A 62 3.53 9.95 -0.58
N VAL A 63 3.31 8.69 -0.95
CA VAL A 63 3.90 7.52 -0.29
C VAL A 63 4.73 6.78 -1.32
N VAL A 64 6.00 6.51 -1.00
CA VAL A 64 6.94 5.84 -1.90
C VAL A 64 7.49 4.58 -1.23
N PHE A 65 7.61 3.52 -2.02
CA PHE A 65 8.15 2.22 -1.60
C PHE A 65 9.47 1.96 -2.32
N PHE A 66 10.51 1.54 -1.59
CA PHE A 66 11.83 1.16 -2.10
C PHE A 66 12.23 -0.22 -1.62
#